data_AF-A0A9J6C7U2-F1
#
_entry.id   AF-A0A9J6C7U2-F1
#
_cell.length_a   1.000
_cell.length_b   1.000
_cell.length_c   1.000
_cell.angle_alpha   90.00
_cell.angle_beta   90.00
_cell.angle_gamma   90.00
#
_symmetry.space_group_name_H-M   'P 1'
#
loop_
_entity.id
_entity.type
_entity.pdbx_description
1 polymer ?
#
loop_
_entity_poly.entity_id
_entity_poly.type
_entity_poly.pdbx_seq_one_letter_code
_entity_poly.pdbx_strand_id
1 'polypeptide(L)'
;MNKIFFPLLFIFLNAILAESIENLETEISNQEKNSCPIGFFGDPQKEECLKIPDNVCETNPCGENSVCFDDKNDQKVINMGPYCLCEANTIGHPPNCKKRCNSDNHCEDEEFCDITTGKCEIGCRFDHSKCKFDEYCDTNIRQCIKGCRSNHENCKNNEICNIDTLTCTIGCRNDDNCTIGEFCELYNGKCISGCRTDDNCAQNEYCEFHSSKCLVGCSLDENCQFDEYCDSNTRNCTKGCRITNENCKFNEFCNEMNRTCEVGCNLDIQCNPFEYCNENHKCENICSESKCGPNSICTVNNFQVFCSCKDGFIPEKNIGCRERMMNETNIEFQPHKNRFTFCQNFCSDGSSCGYFNKTIYCACSNDRVSNSFLECKPVQLLFGSPVGGLCDCCTENIKPGCEMPIDPNLLKSLVG
;
A
#
# COMPACT_ATOMS: atom_id res chain seq x y z
N MET A 1 -94.13 -23.10 46.34
CA MET A 1 -92.88 -22.36 46.08
C MET A 1 -91.77 -23.19 46.71
N ASN A 2 -90.83 -23.89 46.06
CA ASN A 2 -90.17 -23.74 44.77
C ASN A 2 -89.90 -25.15 44.19
N LYS A 3 -90.35 -25.41 42.94
CA LYS A 3 -89.95 -26.56 42.13
C LYS A 3 -89.33 -26.04 40.82
N ILE A 4 -88.24 -25.25 40.89
CA ILE A 4 -87.54 -24.74 39.68
C ILE A 4 -86.03 -24.56 39.94
N PHE A 5 -85.34 -25.49 40.62
CA PHE A 5 -83.91 -25.29 40.92
C PHE A 5 -82.97 -26.48 40.70
N PHE A 6 -83.42 -27.56 40.05
CA PHE A 6 -82.56 -28.72 39.77
C PHE A 6 -82.02 -28.87 38.33
N PRO A 7 -82.67 -28.40 37.24
CA PRO A 7 -82.09 -28.56 35.91
C PRO A 7 -80.99 -27.52 35.62
N LEU A 8 -81.01 -26.37 36.30
CA LEU A 8 -80.00 -25.32 36.12
C LEU A 8 -78.65 -25.70 36.74
N LEU A 9 -78.61 -26.35 37.91
CA LEU A 9 -77.34 -26.68 38.57
C LEU A 9 -76.52 -27.73 37.81
N PHE A 10 -77.17 -28.70 37.17
CA PHE A 10 -76.50 -29.73 36.36
C PHE A 10 -75.98 -29.19 35.02
N ILE A 11 -76.69 -28.22 34.43
CA ILE A 11 -76.21 -27.51 33.22
C ILE A 11 -75.02 -26.62 33.57
N PHE A 12 -75.08 -25.92 34.72
CA PHE A 12 -73.97 -25.09 35.19
C PHE A 12 -72.71 -25.91 35.55
N LEU A 13 -72.82 -27.07 36.21
CA LEU A 13 -71.64 -27.89 36.52
C LEU A 13 -70.96 -28.48 35.28
N ASN A 14 -71.74 -28.92 34.27
CA ASN A 14 -71.17 -29.45 33.03
C ASN A 14 -70.58 -28.34 32.14
N ALA A 15 -71.15 -27.13 32.16
CA ALA A 15 -70.59 -25.96 31.47
C ALA A 15 -69.26 -25.52 32.09
N ILE A 16 -69.16 -25.51 33.42
CA ILE A 16 -67.91 -25.15 34.12
C ILE A 16 -66.81 -26.20 33.89
N LEU A 17 -67.14 -27.49 33.85
CA LEU A 17 -66.16 -28.54 33.54
C LEU A 17 -65.66 -28.48 32.09
N ALA A 18 -66.55 -28.20 31.13
CA ALA A 18 -66.20 -28.04 29.72
C ALA A 18 -65.34 -26.79 29.47
N GLU A 19 -65.67 -25.65 30.07
CA GLU A 19 -64.85 -24.42 30.00
C GLU A 19 -63.47 -24.62 30.66
N SER A 20 -63.36 -25.40 31.74
CA SER A 20 -62.08 -25.64 32.38
C SER A 20 -61.15 -26.59 31.61
N ILE A 21 -61.68 -27.51 30.81
CA ILE A 21 -60.89 -28.42 29.96
C ILE A 21 -60.48 -27.73 28.65
N GLU A 22 -61.39 -26.97 28.01
CA GLU A 22 -61.02 -26.18 26.82
C GLU A 22 -59.98 -25.10 27.14
N ASN A 23 -60.03 -24.47 28.32
CA ASN A 23 -59.02 -23.50 28.76
C ASN A 23 -57.66 -24.14 29.08
N LEU A 24 -57.62 -25.38 29.60
CA LEU A 24 -56.36 -26.09 29.84
C LEU A 24 -55.72 -26.60 28.53
N GLU A 25 -56.53 -27.08 27.57
CA GLU A 25 -56.04 -27.50 26.25
C GLU A 25 -55.57 -26.29 25.41
N THR A 26 -56.21 -25.11 25.55
CA THR A 26 -55.74 -23.88 24.90
C THR A 26 -54.54 -23.23 25.58
N GLU A 27 -54.35 -23.34 26.90
CA GLU A 27 -53.11 -22.89 27.56
C GLU A 27 -51.91 -23.79 27.21
N ILE A 28 -52.10 -25.11 27.13
CA ILE A 28 -51.04 -26.06 26.74
C ILE A 28 -50.71 -25.92 25.24
N SER A 29 -51.71 -25.71 24.36
CA SER A 29 -51.48 -25.47 22.93
C SER A 29 -50.87 -24.09 22.64
N ASN A 30 -51.15 -23.05 23.46
CA ASN A 30 -50.57 -21.72 23.28
C ASN A 30 -49.17 -21.56 23.90
N GLN A 31 -48.74 -22.45 24.81
CA GLN A 31 -47.34 -22.51 25.25
C GLN A 31 -46.39 -23.04 24.16
N GLU A 32 -46.85 -23.89 23.25
CA GLU A 32 -46.03 -24.38 22.12
C GLU A 32 -45.86 -23.37 20.97
N LYS A 33 -46.66 -22.28 20.93
CA LYS A 33 -46.62 -21.28 19.84
C LYS A 33 -45.84 -20.00 20.14
N ASN A 34 -45.43 -19.78 21.40
CA ASN A 34 -44.72 -18.57 21.82
C ASN A 34 -43.26 -18.83 22.20
N SER A 35 -42.71 -20.01 21.87
CA SER A 35 -41.31 -20.34 22.09
C SER A 35 -40.82 -21.22 20.95
N CYS A 36 -39.57 -21.03 20.54
CA CYS A 36 -38.96 -21.91 19.54
C CYS A 36 -38.87 -23.35 20.09
N PRO A 37 -38.93 -24.38 19.21
CA PRO A 37 -38.74 -25.76 19.61
C PRO A 37 -37.42 -25.97 20.36
N ILE A 38 -37.38 -26.97 21.25
CA ILE A 38 -36.17 -27.31 22.02
C ILE A 38 -34.99 -27.52 21.05
N GLY A 39 -33.91 -26.76 21.24
CA GLY A 39 -32.74 -26.76 20.34
C GLY A 39 -32.74 -25.66 19.28
N PHE A 40 -33.70 -24.74 19.28
CA PHE A 40 -33.79 -23.58 18.39
C PHE A 40 -33.98 -22.27 19.18
N PHE A 41 -33.46 -21.15 18.67
CA PHE A 41 -33.59 -19.81 19.25
C PHE A 41 -34.03 -18.80 18.17
N GLY A 42 -34.67 -17.71 18.56
CA GLY A 42 -35.20 -16.72 17.62
C GLY A 42 -36.62 -16.29 17.97
N ASP A 43 -37.30 -15.63 17.02
CA ASP A 43 -38.68 -15.16 17.19
C ASP A 43 -39.66 -16.23 16.64
N PRO A 44 -40.38 -16.95 17.52
CA PRO A 44 -41.31 -18.00 17.10
C PRO A 44 -42.52 -17.46 16.34
N GLN A 45 -42.83 -16.16 16.43
CA GLN A 45 -43.97 -15.56 15.72
C GLN A 45 -43.64 -15.14 14.28
N LYS A 46 -42.36 -15.13 13.90
CA LYS A 46 -41.88 -14.78 12.55
C LYS A 46 -41.32 -15.97 11.76
N GLU A 47 -41.43 -17.19 12.30
CA GLU A 47 -40.83 -18.43 11.76
C GLU A 47 -39.29 -18.39 11.61
N GLU A 48 -38.61 -17.44 12.27
CA GLU A 48 -37.14 -17.28 12.26
C GLU A 48 -36.46 -18.05 13.42
N CYS A 49 -36.96 -19.25 13.74
CA CYS A 49 -36.29 -20.10 14.72
C CYS A 49 -35.05 -20.73 14.09
N LEU A 50 -33.87 -20.26 14.47
CA LEU A 50 -32.57 -20.78 14.06
C LEU A 50 -32.13 -21.91 14.98
N LYS A 51 -31.51 -22.95 14.42
CA LYS A 51 -30.96 -24.05 15.24
C LYS A 51 -29.90 -23.48 16.17
N ILE A 52 -29.99 -23.77 17.47
CA ILE A 52 -28.93 -23.44 18.43
C ILE A 52 -27.67 -24.17 17.93
N PRO A 53 -26.58 -23.44 17.64
CA PRO A 53 -25.34 -24.06 17.18
C PRO A 53 -24.88 -25.13 18.16
N ASP A 54 -24.33 -26.22 17.65
CA ASP A 54 -23.82 -27.30 18.50
C ASP A 54 -22.68 -26.78 19.42
N ASN A 55 -21.94 -25.75 18.98
CA ASN A 55 -20.98 -24.96 19.76
C ASN A 55 -21.30 -23.46 19.67
N VAL A 56 -21.72 -22.84 20.78
CA VAL A 56 -22.12 -21.42 20.82
C VAL A 56 -20.94 -20.47 20.57
N CYS A 57 -19.70 -20.95 20.79
CA CYS A 57 -18.48 -20.17 20.69
C CYS A 57 -17.77 -20.25 19.33
N GLU A 58 -18.32 -20.96 18.35
CA GLU A 58 -17.64 -21.25 17.06
C GLU A 58 -17.21 -19.98 16.29
N THR A 59 -18.00 -18.91 16.35
CA THR A 59 -17.69 -17.64 15.68
C THR A 59 -17.18 -16.55 16.64
N ASN A 60 -16.79 -16.92 17.86
CA ASN A 60 -16.47 -16.01 18.96
C ASN A 60 -17.44 -14.81 19.07
N PRO A 61 -18.70 -15.03 19.45
CA PRO A 61 -19.71 -13.97 19.55
C PRO A 61 -19.37 -12.90 20.62
N CYS A 62 -18.36 -13.17 21.45
CA CYS A 62 -17.89 -12.28 22.49
C CYS A 62 -17.08 -11.09 21.97
N GLY A 63 -16.72 -11.02 20.69
CA GLY A 63 -15.97 -9.89 20.12
C GLY A 63 -14.44 -10.02 20.27
N GLU A 64 -13.71 -9.09 19.65
CA GLU A 64 -12.25 -9.14 19.59
C GLU A 64 -11.59 -9.04 20.97
N ASN A 65 -10.46 -9.72 21.16
CA ASN A 65 -9.71 -9.80 22.43
C ASN A 65 -10.52 -10.41 23.60
N SER A 66 -11.49 -11.27 23.30
CA SER A 66 -12.28 -12.00 24.29
C SER A 66 -12.40 -13.47 23.93
N VAL A 67 -12.57 -14.31 24.95
CA VAL A 67 -12.73 -15.76 24.85
C VAL A 67 -14.13 -16.13 25.30
N CYS A 68 -14.81 -16.91 24.46
CA CYS A 68 -16.09 -17.52 24.74
C CYS A 68 -15.88 -18.88 25.42
N PHE A 69 -16.58 -19.12 26.54
CA PHE A 69 -16.59 -20.39 27.26
C PHE A 69 -17.98 -21.02 27.12
N ASP A 70 -18.05 -22.24 26.57
CA ASP A 70 -19.29 -23.05 26.46
C ASP A 70 -19.15 -24.28 27.36
N ASP A 71 -19.83 -24.27 28.50
CA ASP A 71 -19.61 -25.22 29.58
C ASP A 71 -20.48 -26.49 29.42
N LYS A 72 -20.36 -27.16 28.26
CA LYS A 72 -20.99 -28.47 28.03
C LYS A 72 -20.20 -29.65 28.58
N ASN A 73 -18.97 -29.45 29.10
CA ASN A 73 -18.09 -30.55 29.50
C ASN A 73 -17.32 -30.38 30.82
N ASP A 74 -17.38 -29.24 31.53
CA ASP A 74 -16.71 -29.13 32.83
C ASP A 74 -17.73 -29.29 33.97
N GLN A 75 -17.72 -30.47 34.59
CA GLN A 75 -18.60 -30.90 35.68
C GLN A 75 -18.39 -30.13 37.00
N LYS A 76 -17.79 -28.92 36.96
CA LYS A 76 -17.28 -28.20 38.13
C LYS A 76 -17.99 -26.89 38.45
N VAL A 77 -18.90 -26.41 37.61
CA VAL A 77 -19.73 -25.23 37.93
C VAL A 77 -21.18 -25.53 37.55
N ILE A 78 -22.03 -25.65 38.56
CA ILE A 78 -23.45 -25.97 38.39
C ILE A 78 -24.18 -24.68 37.98
N ASN A 79 -24.77 -24.64 36.79
CA ASN A 79 -25.72 -23.62 36.31
C ASN A 79 -25.20 -22.23 35.91
N MET A 80 -24.14 -22.12 35.10
CA MET A 80 -23.87 -20.89 34.32
C MET A 80 -23.85 -21.26 32.83
N GLY A 81 -24.71 -20.64 32.03
CA GLY A 81 -24.71 -20.80 30.56
C GLY A 81 -23.41 -20.26 29.94
N PRO A 82 -23.27 -20.29 28.59
CA PRO A 82 -22.06 -19.79 27.93
C PRO A 82 -21.78 -18.34 28.32
N TYR A 83 -20.52 -18.04 28.63
CA TYR A 83 -20.09 -16.72 29.10
C TYR A 83 -18.80 -16.28 28.44
N CYS A 84 -18.58 -14.96 28.42
CA CYS A 84 -17.42 -14.33 27.80
C CYS A 84 -16.47 -13.79 28.87
N LEU A 85 -15.16 -13.95 28.66
CA LEU A 85 -14.14 -13.21 29.43
C LEU A 85 -13.17 -12.54 28.46
N CYS A 86 -12.60 -11.41 28.86
CA CYS A 86 -11.53 -10.82 28.05
C CYS A 86 -10.24 -11.65 28.16
N GLU A 87 -9.42 -11.65 27.11
CA GLU A 87 -8.12 -12.34 27.07
C GLU A 87 -7.12 -11.77 28.09
N ALA A 88 -6.06 -12.51 28.43
CA ALA A 88 -5.02 -12.01 29.32
C ALA A 88 -4.40 -10.70 28.77
N ASN A 89 -4.09 -9.76 29.67
CA ASN A 89 -3.56 -8.42 29.35
C ASN A 89 -4.51 -7.50 28.57
N THR A 90 -5.80 -7.76 28.63
CA THR A 90 -6.84 -6.86 28.14
C THR A 90 -7.59 -6.21 29.32
N ILE A 91 -8.31 -5.14 29.02
CA ILE A 91 -9.10 -4.34 29.95
C ILE A 91 -10.51 -4.15 29.36
N GLY A 92 -11.48 -3.92 30.24
CA GLY A 92 -12.88 -3.79 29.84
C GLY A 92 -13.67 -5.05 30.14
N HIS A 93 -14.84 -5.17 29.50
CA HIS A 93 -15.72 -6.33 29.61
C HIS A 93 -16.19 -6.70 28.20
N PRO A 94 -16.36 -7.99 27.88
CA PRO A 94 -16.84 -8.41 26.57
C PRO A 94 -18.18 -7.73 26.22
N PRO A 95 -18.38 -7.27 24.97
CA PRO A 95 -17.51 -7.47 23.82
C PRO A 95 -16.43 -6.40 23.58
N ASN A 96 -16.28 -5.44 24.51
CA ASN A 96 -15.42 -4.27 24.33
C ASN A 96 -14.08 -4.44 25.05
N CYS A 97 -13.42 -5.59 24.86
CA CYS A 97 -12.12 -5.86 25.43
C CYS A 97 -11.04 -5.15 24.61
N LYS A 98 -10.24 -4.29 25.26
CA LYS A 98 -9.11 -3.59 24.63
C LYS A 98 -7.79 -4.09 25.22
N LYS A 99 -6.72 -4.17 24.42
CA LYS A 99 -5.38 -4.49 24.93
C LYS A 99 -4.90 -3.41 25.90
N ARG A 100 -4.17 -3.80 26.94
CA ARG A 100 -3.46 -2.82 27.78
C ARG A 100 -2.31 -2.20 27.00
N CYS A 101 -2.14 -0.90 27.15
CA CYS A 101 -0.95 -0.21 26.68
C CYS A 101 0.12 -0.19 27.79
N ASN A 102 1.39 -0.23 27.39
CA ASN A 102 2.54 0.03 28.27
C ASN A 102 3.47 1.12 27.71
N SER A 103 3.15 1.64 26.53
CA SER A 103 3.82 2.74 25.86
C SER A 103 2.84 3.34 24.84
N ASP A 104 3.10 4.59 24.46
CA ASP A 104 2.25 5.35 23.54
C ASP A 104 2.05 4.63 22.19
N ASN A 105 3.07 3.95 21.67
CA ASN A 105 3.00 3.24 20.37
C ASN A 105 1.95 2.11 20.30
N HIS A 106 1.38 1.69 21.43
CA HIS A 106 0.30 0.69 21.49
C HIS A 106 -1.11 1.29 21.35
N CYS A 107 -1.21 2.61 21.27
CA CYS A 107 -2.47 3.33 21.16
C CYS A 107 -2.61 3.92 19.75
N GLU A 108 -3.85 4.18 19.34
CA GLU A 108 -4.17 4.79 18.04
C GLU A 108 -3.74 6.26 17.98
N ASP A 109 -3.69 6.85 16.79
CA ASP A 109 -3.43 8.28 16.63
C ASP A 109 -4.42 9.11 17.48
N GLU A 110 -3.97 10.21 18.11
CA GLU A 110 -4.76 11.06 19.04
C GLU A 110 -5.07 10.46 20.43
N GLU A 111 -4.50 9.30 20.74
CA GLU A 111 -4.50 8.74 22.10
C GLU A 111 -3.09 8.73 22.68
N PHE A 112 -2.94 8.69 24.00
CA PHE A 112 -1.68 8.38 24.67
C PHE A 112 -1.91 7.25 25.68
N CYS A 113 -0.84 6.58 26.08
CA CYS A 113 -0.93 5.53 27.08
C CYS A 113 -0.85 6.12 28.49
N ASP A 114 -1.94 6.04 29.27
CA ASP A 114 -1.83 6.21 30.71
C ASP A 114 -1.23 4.94 31.31
N ILE A 115 0.08 5.00 31.59
CA ILE A 115 0.85 3.91 32.18
C ILE A 115 0.33 3.46 33.57
N THR A 116 -0.43 4.31 34.26
CA THR A 116 -0.98 4.00 35.59
C THR A 116 -2.16 3.05 35.47
N THR A 117 -3.05 3.31 34.51
CA THR A 117 -4.26 2.52 34.28
C THR A 117 -4.07 1.45 33.20
N GLY A 118 -3.02 1.57 32.38
CA GLY A 118 -2.75 0.73 31.21
C GLY A 118 -3.76 0.94 30.08
N LYS A 119 -4.44 2.10 30.06
CA LYS A 119 -5.47 2.44 29.06
C LYS A 119 -4.95 3.49 28.08
N CYS A 120 -5.40 3.39 26.84
CA CYS A 120 -5.27 4.47 25.89
C CYS A 120 -6.34 5.53 26.19
N GLU A 121 -5.91 6.76 26.43
CA GLU A 121 -6.77 7.91 26.69
C GLU A 121 -6.57 8.97 25.59
N ILE A 122 -7.63 9.71 25.27
CA ILE A 122 -7.58 10.76 24.25
C ILE A 122 -6.64 11.87 24.70
N GLY A 123 -5.68 12.24 23.86
CA GLY A 123 -4.72 13.29 24.15
C GLY A 123 -3.55 13.29 23.16
N CYS A 124 -2.55 14.11 23.45
CA CYS A 124 -1.41 14.27 22.54
C CYS A 124 -0.14 13.59 23.07
N ARG A 125 0.68 13.09 22.15
CA ARG A 125 1.95 12.39 22.46
C ARG A 125 3.18 13.26 22.28
N PHE A 126 3.22 13.99 21.18
CA PHE A 126 4.28 14.88 20.75
C PHE A 126 3.67 15.98 19.87
N ASP A 127 4.41 17.07 19.63
CA ASP A 127 4.00 18.08 18.66
C ASP A 127 3.76 17.40 17.30
N HIS A 128 2.68 17.72 16.59
CA HIS A 128 2.22 17.01 15.38
C HIS A 128 1.55 15.64 15.57
N SER A 129 1.23 15.22 16.81
CA SER A 129 0.30 14.07 17.04
C SER A 129 -1.17 14.40 16.68
N LYS A 130 -1.37 15.19 15.62
CA LYS A 130 -2.63 15.79 15.12
C LYS A 130 -3.30 16.83 16.03
N CYS A 131 -2.51 17.55 16.84
CA CYS A 131 -2.98 18.85 17.34
C CYS A 131 -3.37 19.75 16.16
N LYS A 132 -4.41 20.59 16.33
CA LYS A 132 -4.87 21.45 15.24
C LYS A 132 -3.79 22.43 14.83
N PHE A 133 -3.91 22.97 13.62
CA PHE A 133 -3.10 24.11 13.19
C PHE A 133 -3.23 25.25 14.24
N ASP A 134 -2.11 25.84 14.66
CA ASP A 134 -1.97 26.77 15.81
C ASP A 134 -2.01 26.14 17.22
N GLU A 135 -1.76 24.84 17.37
CA GLU A 135 -1.66 24.17 18.67
C GLU A 135 -0.37 23.34 18.79
N TYR A 136 0.17 23.24 20.01
CA TYR A 136 1.27 22.35 20.36
C TYR A 136 0.84 21.33 21.42
N CYS A 137 1.56 20.23 21.53
CA CYS A 137 1.29 19.23 22.56
C CYS A 137 2.00 19.59 23.87
N ASP A 138 1.24 19.81 24.95
CA ASP A 138 1.82 19.82 26.29
C ASP A 138 1.89 18.39 26.83
N THR A 139 3.08 17.80 26.78
CA THR A 139 3.32 16.42 27.19
C THR A 139 3.16 16.18 28.69
N ASN A 140 3.15 17.23 29.52
CA ASN A 140 2.93 17.09 30.97
C ASN A 140 1.46 16.84 31.29
N ILE A 141 0.56 17.54 30.59
CA ILE A 141 -0.89 17.41 30.77
C ILE A 141 -1.57 16.60 29.67
N ARG A 142 -0.82 16.17 28.65
CA ARG A 142 -1.26 15.38 27.49
C ARG A 142 -2.38 16.04 26.67
N GLN A 143 -2.37 17.37 26.58
CA GLN A 143 -3.38 18.16 25.85
C GLN A 143 -2.77 19.08 24.81
N CYS A 144 -3.49 19.30 23.71
CA CYS A 144 -3.16 20.32 22.71
C CYS A 144 -3.51 21.71 23.23
N ILE A 145 -2.53 22.61 23.26
CA ILE A 145 -2.66 24.00 23.71
C ILE A 145 -2.41 24.92 22.53
N LYS A 146 -3.23 25.98 22.39
CA LYS A 146 -2.99 27.01 21.38
C LYS A 146 -1.62 27.67 21.56
N GLY A 147 -0.85 27.71 20.50
CA GLY A 147 0.48 28.29 20.48
C GLY A 147 1.47 27.44 19.69
N CYS A 148 2.74 27.62 20.00
CA CYS A 148 3.83 27.00 19.26
C CYS A 148 5.03 26.72 20.18
N ARG A 149 5.89 25.78 19.78
CA ARG A 149 7.16 25.48 20.46
C ARG A 149 8.39 25.61 19.55
N SER A 150 8.20 25.54 18.23
CA SER A 150 9.24 25.66 17.21
C SER A 150 8.82 26.68 16.14
N ASN A 151 9.79 27.21 15.41
CA ASN A 151 9.61 28.40 14.56
C ASN A 151 8.91 28.19 13.22
N HIS A 152 8.23 27.07 12.98
CA HIS A 152 7.67 26.80 11.64
C HIS A 152 6.47 25.86 11.61
N GLU A 153 6.21 25.17 12.70
CA GLU A 153 5.42 23.95 12.63
C GLU A 153 3.96 24.14 13.05
N ASN A 154 3.67 25.19 13.82
CA ASN A 154 2.34 25.46 14.38
C ASN A 154 1.91 26.92 14.25
N CYS A 155 2.45 27.72 13.33
CA CYS A 155 2.01 29.11 13.13
C CYS A 155 1.61 29.34 11.67
N LYS A 156 0.69 30.28 11.44
CA LYS A 156 0.25 30.68 10.09
C LYS A 156 1.41 31.26 9.29
N ASN A 157 1.24 31.27 7.97
CA ASN A 157 2.06 32.11 7.10
C ASN A 157 2.00 33.56 7.62
N ASN A 158 3.13 34.24 7.58
CA ASN A 158 3.41 35.56 8.16
C ASN A 158 3.47 35.60 9.69
N GLU A 159 3.56 34.46 10.37
CA GLU A 159 3.76 34.36 11.82
C GLU A 159 4.99 33.51 12.18
N ILE A 160 5.62 33.87 13.30
CA ILE A 160 6.73 33.14 13.90
C ILE A 160 6.39 32.78 15.33
N CYS A 161 7.02 31.71 15.81
CA CYS A 161 6.89 31.33 17.20
C CYS A 161 7.72 32.23 18.12
N ASN A 162 7.06 32.92 19.04
CA ASN A 162 7.72 33.57 20.17
C ASN A 162 7.92 32.54 21.28
N ILE A 163 9.15 32.05 21.43
CA ILE A 163 9.49 30.95 22.35
C ILE A 163 9.32 31.35 23.82
N ASP A 164 9.49 32.62 24.18
CA ASP A 164 9.34 33.10 25.55
C ASP A 164 7.88 33.05 26.02
N THR A 165 6.95 33.30 25.10
CA THR A 165 5.51 33.34 25.38
C THR A 165 4.76 32.11 24.89
N LEU A 166 5.41 31.26 24.08
CA LEU A 166 4.83 30.11 23.37
C LEU A 166 3.65 30.49 22.46
N THR A 167 3.66 31.72 21.92
CA THR A 167 2.57 32.24 21.06
C THR A 167 3.06 32.56 19.65
N CYS A 168 2.19 32.39 18.66
CA CYS A 168 2.43 32.83 17.29
C CYS A 168 2.28 34.36 17.22
N THR A 169 3.29 35.02 16.67
CA THR A 169 3.34 36.48 16.52
C THR A 169 3.65 36.84 15.08
N ILE A 170 3.04 37.90 14.56
CA ILE A 170 3.26 38.35 13.18
C ILE A 170 4.75 38.65 12.96
N GLY A 171 5.35 38.01 11.95
CA GLY A 171 6.74 38.18 11.59
C GLY A 171 7.26 37.04 10.72
N CYS A 172 8.55 37.09 10.41
CA CYS A 172 9.24 36.10 9.59
C CYS A 172 10.71 35.98 10.00
N ARG A 173 11.32 34.83 9.70
CA ARG A 173 12.76 34.58 9.83
C ARG A 173 13.41 34.30 8.47
N ASN A 174 12.65 33.73 7.54
CA ASN A 174 13.04 33.49 6.15
C ASN A 174 11.83 33.71 5.22
N ASP A 175 12.05 33.56 3.92
CA ASP A 175 11.03 33.83 2.91
C ASP A 175 9.90 32.79 2.92
N ASP A 176 10.17 31.55 3.36
CA ASP A 176 9.15 30.48 3.52
C ASP A 176 8.10 30.82 4.58
N ASN A 177 8.44 31.70 5.53
CA ASN A 177 7.47 32.20 6.51
C ASN A 177 6.51 33.23 5.90
N CYS A 178 6.73 33.69 4.66
CA CYS A 178 5.92 34.72 4.03
C CYS A 178 4.93 34.14 3.02
N THR A 179 3.84 34.86 2.75
CA THR A 179 2.88 34.47 1.71
C THR A 179 3.43 34.76 0.31
N ILE A 180 2.84 34.12 -0.70
CA ILE A 180 3.15 34.39 -2.11
C ILE A 180 3.00 35.89 -2.41
N GLY A 181 4.01 36.46 -3.07
CA GLY A 181 4.15 37.88 -3.38
C GLY A 181 4.88 38.67 -2.29
N GLU A 182 5.38 38.00 -1.25
CA GLU A 182 6.12 38.62 -0.15
C GLU A 182 7.45 37.90 0.12
N PHE A 183 8.39 38.62 0.74
CA PHE A 183 9.64 38.07 1.23
C PHE A 183 9.98 38.67 2.60
N CYS A 184 10.88 38.02 3.32
CA CYS A 184 11.18 38.39 4.70
C CYS A 184 12.23 39.50 4.81
N GLU A 185 11.84 40.69 5.29
CA GLU A 185 12.78 41.73 5.65
C GLU A 185 13.50 41.37 6.97
N LEU A 186 14.70 40.79 6.86
CA LEU A 186 15.47 40.27 8.01
C LEU A 186 15.79 41.30 9.11
N TYR A 187 15.84 42.60 8.78
CA TYR A 187 16.15 43.64 9.75
C TYR A 187 15.05 43.82 10.79
N ASN A 188 13.78 43.78 10.35
CA ASN A 188 12.62 43.95 11.22
C ASN A 188 11.84 42.64 11.44
N GLY A 189 12.22 41.56 10.75
CA GLY A 189 11.51 40.28 10.77
C GLY A 189 10.08 40.40 10.25
N LYS A 190 9.84 41.20 9.22
CA LYS A 190 8.51 41.45 8.65
C LYS A 190 8.43 41.00 7.19
N CYS A 191 7.33 40.36 6.82
CA CYS A 191 7.02 40.09 5.42
C CYS A 191 6.69 41.41 4.71
N ILE A 192 7.34 41.66 3.58
CA ILE A 192 7.13 42.83 2.74
C ILE A 192 6.86 42.38 1.31
N SER A 193 6.05 43.15 0.58
CA SER A 193 5.69 42.82 -0.80
C SER A 193 6.92 42.86 -1.71
N GLY A 194 7.06 41.81 -2.52
CA GLY A 194 8.19 41.63 -3.44
C GLY A 194 8.64 40.18 -3.48
N CYS A 195 9.83 39.96 -4.03
CA CYS A 195 10.41 38.64 -4.16
C CYS A 195 11.93 38.70 -4.14
N ARG A 196 12.56 37.57 -3.79
CA ARG A 196 13.98 37.30 -4.00
C ARG A 196 14.23 36.18 -4.99
N THR A 197 13.35 35.18 -4.99
CA THR A 197 13.37 34.05 -5.90
C THR A 197 11.98 33.86 -6.52
N ASP A 198 11.91 33.04 -7.57
CA ASP A 198 10.64 32.78 -8.25
C ASP A 198 9.64 32.03 -7.35
N ASP A 199 10.13 31.29 -6.34
CA ASP A 199 9.28 30.61 -5.33
C ASP A 199 8.45 31.59 -4.50
N ASN A 200 8.85 32.87 -4.44
CA ASN A 200 8.05 33.90 -3.79
C ASN A 200 6.90 34.39 -4.68
N CYS A 201 6.87 34.04 -5.96
CA CYS A 201 5.88 34.54 -6.90
C CYS A 201 4.78 33.53 -7.19
N ALA A 202 3.64 34.01 -7.66
CA ALA A 202 2.52 33.13 -8.00
C ALA A 202 2.82 32.32 -9.27
N GLN A 203 1.98 31.32 -9.53
CA GLN A 203 2.01 30.61 -10.81
C GLN A 203 1.88 31.60 -11.97
N ASN A 204 2.70 31.44 -13.02
CA ASN A 204 2.81 32.33 -14.18
C ASN A 204 3.35 33.73 -13.86
N GLU A 205 4.09 33.85 -12.75
CA GLU A 205 4.92 35.00 -12.43
C GLU A 205 6.35 34.56 -12.18
N TYR A 206 7.28 35.49 -12.36
CA TYR A 206 8.69 35.28 -12.02
C TYR A 206 9.22 36.49 -11.25
N CYS A 207 10.28 36.27 -10.49
CA CYS A 207 10.91 37.31 -9.72
C CYS A 207 11.91 38.10 -10.55
N GLU A 208 11.60 39.37 -10.82
CA GLU A 208 12.53 40.27 -11.47
C GLU A 208 13.51 40.85 -10.44
N PHE A 209 14.67 40.19 -10.31
CA PHE A 209 15.71 40.44 -9.30
C PHE A 209 16.04 41.92 -9.09
N HIS A 210 16.16 42.72 -10.16
CA HIS A 210 16.54 44.13 -10.05
C HIS A 210 15.47 45.02 -9.39
N SER A 211 14.21 44.65 -9.58
CA SER A 211 13.09 45.40 -9.01
C SER A 211 12.53 44.75 -7.74
N SER A 212 12.94 43.52 -7.44
CA SER A 212 12.41 42.67 -6.37
C SER A 212 10.89 42.55 -6.43
N LYS A 213 10.34 42.43 -7.64
CA LYS A 213 8.90 42.34 -7.89
C LYS A 213 8.57 41.10 -8.70
N CYS A 214 7.45 40.48 -8.36
CA CYS A 214 6.82 39.47 -9.20
C CYS A 214 6.23 40.14 -10.44
N LEU A 215 6.66 39.67 -11.61
CA LEU A 215 6.14 40.10 -12.90
C LEU A 215 5.47 38.92 -13.59
N VAL A 216 4.38 39.18 -14.30
CA VAL A 216 3.69 38.17 -15.12
C VAL A 216 4.64 37.66 -16.20
N GLY A 217 4.72 36.34 -16.34
CA GLY A 217 5.61 35.66 -17.25
C GLY A 217 6.35 34.51 -16.59
N CYS A 218 7.54 34.21 -17.08
CA CYS A 218 8.37 33.14 -16.57
C CYS A 218 9.86 33.44 -16.81
N SER A 219 10.69 32.91 -15.92
CA SER A 219 12.14 32.79 -16.08
C SER A 219 12.52 31.34 -16.41
N LEU A 220 11.74 30.39 -15.91
CA LEU A 220 11.93 28.94 -15.97
C LEU A 220 10.61 28.23 -16.30
N ASP A 221 10.74 27.02 -16.84
CA ASP A 221 9.61 26.14 -17.16
C ASP A 221 8.72 25.84 -15.93
N GLU A 222 9.32 25.80 -14.74
CA GLU A 222 8.64 25.54 -13.46
C GLU A 222 7.65 26.66 -13.07
N ASN A 223 7.86 27.90 -13.54
CA ASN A 223 6.93 29.00 -13.28
C ASN A 223 5.63 28.87 -14.08
N CYS A 224 5.59 28.00 -15.08
CA CYS A 224 4.42 27.81 -15.94
C CYS A 224 3.52 26.68 -15.45
N GLN A 225 2.32 26.56 -16.00
CA GLN A 225 1.43 25.45 -15.68
C GLN A 225 1.95 24.12 -16.26
N PHE A 226 1.32 23.00 -15.85
CA PHE A 226 1.75 21.65 -16.23
C PHE A 226 1.83 21.46 -17.74
N ASP A 227 0.96 22.05 -18.58
CA ASP A 227 0.98 21.91 -20.05
C ASP A 227 1.65 23.09 -20.77
N GLU A 228 2.51 23.81 -20.06
CA GLU A 228 3.21 24.98 -20.56
C GLU A 228 4.72 24.90 -20.32
N TYR A 229 5.46 25.60 -21.18
CA TYR A 229 6.89 25.84 -21.04
C TYR A 229 7.17 27.34 -21.09
N CYS A 230 8.33 27.74 -20.59
CA CYS A 230 8.77 29.11 -20.64
C CYS A 230 9.48 29.41 -21.96
N ASP A 231 8.88 30.27 -22.80
CA ASP A 231 9.57 30.79 -23.97
C ASP A 231 10.58 31.86 -23.54
N SER A 232 11.87 31.50 -23.61
CA SER A 232 12.98 32.37 -23.20
C SER A 232 13.06 33.69 -23.98
N ASN A 233 12.49 33.77 -25.18
CA ASN A 233 12.50 35.00 -25.98
C ASN A 233 11.42 35.98 -25.54
N THR A 234 10.22 35.46 -25.27
CA THR A 234 9.05 36.29 -24.92
C THR A 234 8.84 36.41 -23.40
N ARG A 235 9.51 35.56 -22.61
CA ARG A 235 9.31 35.37 -21.16
C ARG A 235 7.87 35.04 -20.80
N ASN A 236 7.14 34.38 -21.71
CA ASN A 236 5.75 34.01 -21.51
C ASN A 236 5.59 32.50 -21.45
N CYS A 237 4.71 32.06 -20.57
CA CYS A 237 4.25 30.67 -20.56
C CYS A 237 3.45 30.38 -21.82
N THR A 238 3.92 29.39 -22.57
CA THR A 238 3.33 28.98 -23.85
C THR A 238 2.99 27.50 -23.77
N LYS A 239 1.87 27.09 -24.37
CA LYS A 239 1.47 25.68 -24.42
C LYS A 239 2.53 24.81 -25.10
N GLY A 240 2.87 23.70 -24.46
CA GLY A 240 3.87 22.76 -24.96
C GLY A 240 4.31 21.78 -23.88
N CYS A 241 5.53 21.28 -24.02
CA CYS A 241 6.12 20.34 -23.08
C CYS A 241 7.41 20.88 -22.49
N ARG A 242 7.72 20.46 -21.26
CA ARG A 242 9.02 20.72 -20.64
C ARG A 242 9.99 19.62 -21.05
N ILE A 243 11.28 19.96 -21.08
CA ILE A 243 12.36 19.04 -21.50
C ILE A 243 12.38 17.76 -20.64
N THR A 244 11.90 17.82 -19.40
CA THR A 244 11.85 16.70 -18.46
C THR A 244 10.86 15.59 -18.85
N ASN A 245 10.09 15.74 -19.94
CA ASN A 245 9.03 14.81 -20.38
C ASN A 245 7.89 14.60 -19.38
N GLU A 246 7.80 15.43 -18.33
CA GLU A 246 6.81 15.26 -17.26
C GLU A 246 5.37 15.50 -17.75
N ASN A 247 5.21 16.19 -18.87
CA ASN A 247 3.95 16.71 -19.38
C ASN A 247 3.42 15.99 -20.63
N CYS A 248 4.23 15.10 -21.22
CA CYS A 248 3.81 14.33 -22.37
C CYS A 248 3.14 13.03 -21.92
N LYS A 249 2.17 12.54 -22.71
CA LYS A 249 1.44 11.31 -22.35
C LYS A 249 2.33 10.08 -22.48
N PHE A 250 1.85 8.94 -21.99
CA PHE A 250 2.48 7.65 -22.23
C PHE A 250 2.63 7.40 -23.75
N ASN A 251 3.80 6.94 -24.20
CA ASN A 251 4.24 6.86 -25.61
C ASN A 251 4.41 8.19 -26.36
N GLU A 252 4.60 9.30 -25.65
CA GLU A 252 5.02 10.58 -26.23
C GLU A 252 6.34 11.04 -25.61
N PHE A 253 7.09 11.83 -26.36
CA PHE A 253 8.27 12.54 -25.88
C PHE A 253 8.17 14.02 -26.23
N CYS A 254 8.84 14.86 -25.45
CA CYS A 254 8.97 16.26 -25.72
C CYS A 254 10.07 16.48 -26.76
N ASN A 255 9.70 16.97 -27.94
CA ASN A 255 10.67 17.40 -28.94
C ASN A 255 11.29 18.72 -28.50
N GLU A 256 12.57 18.68 -28.13
CA GLU A 256 13.28 19.82 -27.53
C GLU A 256 13.34 21.05 -28.43
N MET A 257 13.31 20.86 -29.76
CA MET A 257 13.44 21.95 -30.73
C MET A 257 12.15 22.78 -30.85
N ASN A 258 11.00 22.13 -30.81
CA ASN A 258 9.70 22.77 -31.03
C ASN A 258 8.83 22.82 -29.77
N ARG A 259 9.28 22.23 -28.65
CA ARG A 259 8.55 22.16 -27.38
C ARG A 259 7.16 21.54 -27.52
N THR A 260 7.00 20.57 -28.42
CA THR A 260 5.74 19.83 -28.62
C THR A 260 5.87 18.35 -28.27
N CYS A 261 4.79 17.76 -27.74
CA CYS A 261 4.73 16.32 -27.51
C CYS A 261 4.50 15.61 -28.84
N GLU A 262 5.44 14.75 -29.22
CA GLU A 262 5.39 13.92 -30.41
C GLU A 262 5.32 12.44 -30.00
N VAL A 263 4.67 11.62 -30.82
CA VAL A 263 4.57 10.17 -30.57
C VAL A 263 5.97 9.55 -30.62
N GLY A 264 6.39 8.90 -29.55
CA GLY A 264 7.74 8.35 -29.41
C GLY A 264 8.18 8.21 -27.95
N CYS A 265 9.49 8.24 -27.72
CA CYS A 265 10.11 8.05 -26.41
C CYS A 265 11.46 8.79 -26.30
N ASN A 266 11.88 9.11 -25.07
CA ASN A 266 13.29 9.46 -24.76
C ASN A 266 13.95 8.43 -23.83
N LEU A 267 13.15 7.68 -23.06
CA LEU A 267 13.58 6.69 -22.08
C LEU A 267 12.80 5.38 -22.27
N ASP A 268 13.44 4.25 -21.96
CA ASP A 268 12.83 2.91 -22.07
C ASP A 268 11.57 2.77 -21.20
N ILE A 269 11.50 3.46 -20.06
CA ILE A 269 10.35 3.44 -19.15
C ILE A 269 9.08 4.05 -19.78
N GLN A 270 9.22 4.83 -20.85
CA GLN A 270 8.10 5.39 -21.60
C GLN A 270 7.53 4.41 -22.63
N CYS A 271 8.22 3.31 -22.89
CA CYS A 271 7.79 2.23 -23.77
C CYS A 271 7.18 1.07 -22.98
N ASN A 272 6.56 0.11 -23.68
CA ASN A 272 6.09 -1.10 -23.02
C ASN A 272 7.26 -1.90 -22.41
N PRO A 273 7.04 -2.74 -21.37
CA PRO A 273 8.11 -3.54 -20.74
C PRO A 273 8.88 -4.50 -21.67
N PHE A 274 8.44 -4.67 -22.92
CA PHE A 274 9.05 -5.50 -23.97
C PHE A 274 9.73 -4.67 -25.08
N GLU A 275 9.77 -3.34 -24.91
CA GLU A 275 10.27 -2.39 -25.88
C GLU A 275 11.34 -1.50 -25.23
N TYR A 276 12.29 -1.03 -26.03
CA TYR A 276 13.26 -0.02 -25.64
C TYR A 276 13.13 1.18 -26.56
N CYS A 277 13.61 2.33 -26.11
CA CYS A 277 13.65 3.52 -26.92
C CYS A 277 14.88 3.54 -27.82
N ASN A 278 14.67 3.49 -29.13
CA ASN A 278 15.78 3.57 -30.07
C ASN A 278 16.23 5.03 -30.35
N GLU A 279 17.36 5.19 -31.05
CA GLU A 279 17.95 6.50 -31.37
C GLU A 279 17.03 7.43 -32.21
N ASN A 280 15.99 6.87 -32.83
CA ASN A 280 14.99 7.63 -33.59
C ASN A 280 13.74 7.96 -32.76
N HIS A 281 13.84 7.92 -31.42
CA HIS A 281 12.73 8.15 -30.49
C HIS A 281 11.55 7.20 -30.69
N LYS A 282 11.79 5.98 -31.18
CA LYS A 282 10.74 4.99 -31.44
C LYS A 282 10.89 3.81 -30.48
N CYS A 283 9.78 3.45 -29.84
CA CYS A 283 9.69 2.21 -29.08
C CYS A 283 9.84 1.02 -30.03
N GLU A 284 10.88 0.24 -29.82
CA GLU A 284 11.20 -0.94 -30.62
C GLU A 284 11.28 -2.17 -29.73
N ASN A 285 10.78 -3.29 -30.23
CA ASN A 285 10.77 -4.54 -29.48
C ASN A 285 12.20 -4.99 -29.13
N ILE A 286 12.45 -5.23 -27.85
CA ILE A 286 13.76 -5.66 -27.35
C ILE A 286 14.16 -7.01 -27.96
N CYS A 287 13.18 -7.89 -28.24
CA CYS A 287 13.37 -9.19 -28.86
C CYS A 287 13.39 -9.15 -30.39
N SER A 288 13.69 -8.01 -31.03
CA SER A 288 13.93 -7.97 -32.48
C SER A 288 15.04 -8.96 -32.89
N GLU A 289 15.03 -9.41 -34.15
CA GLU A 289 15.61 -10.66 -34.70
C GLU A 289 17.11 -10.95 -34.42
N SER A 290 17.82 -10.12 -33.66
CA SER A 290 19.27 -10.15 -33.46
C SER A 290 19.75 -10.33 -32.02
N LYS A 291 18.88 -10.28 -30.99
CA LYS A 291 19.33 -10.37 -29.58
C LYS A 291 19.55 -11.79 -29.07
N CYS A 292 18.71 -12.74 -29.48
CA CYS A 292 18.87 -14.16 -29.16
C CYS A 292 19.31 -14.96 -30.39
N GLY A 293 20.06 -16.06 -30.21
CA GLY A 293 20.56 -16.87 -31.32
C GLY A 293 19.45 -17.59 -32.10
N PRO A 294 19.71 -18.16 -33.28
CA PRO A 294 18.71 -18.93 -34.02
C PRO A 294 18.15 -20.09 -33.17
N ASN A 295 16.88 -20.45 -33.41
CA ASN A 295 16.13 -21.49 -32.68
C ASN A 295 15.97 -21.25 -31.17
N SER A 296 16.06 -19.99 -30.75
CA SER A 296 15.77 -19.57 -29.38
C SER A 296 14.40 -18.91 -29.24
N ILE A 297 13.94 -18.79 -28.00
CA ILE A 297 12.78 -18.04 -27.53
C ILE A 297 13.34 -16.88 -26.72
N CYS A 298 12.90 -15.66 -27.05
CA CYS A 298 13.24 -14.46 -26.32
C CYS A 298 12.11 -14.13 -25.35
N THR A 299 12.46 -13.91 -24.08
CA THR A 299 11.55 -13.49 -23.02
C THR A 299 12.14 -12.27 -22.32
N VAL A 300 11.29 -11.33 -21.90
CA VAL A 300 11.74 -10.11 -21.21
C VAL A 300 11.16 -10.10 -19.80
N ASN A 301 11.98 -9.74 -18.82
CA ASN A 301 11.54 -9.47 -17.46
C ASN A 301 12.24 -8.19 -16.96
N ASN A 302 11.46 -7.17 -16.58
CA ASN A 302 11.95 -5.86 -16.14
C ASN A 302 13.05 -5.28 -17.05
N PHE A 303 12.76 -5.14 -18.36
CA PHE A 303 13.71 -4.65 -19.38
C PHE A 303 14.97 -5.51 -19.63
N GLN A 304 15.12 -6.67 -18.97
CA GLN A 304 16.21 -7.62 -19.22
C GLN A 304 15.79 -8.74 -20.18
N VAL A 305 16.66 -9.07 -21.13
CA VAL A 305 16.47 -10.14 -22.12
C VAL A 305 16.94 -11.48 -21.60
N PHE A 306 16.05 -12.47 -21.64
CA PHE A 306 16.30 -13.87 -21.33
C PHE A 306 16.08 -14.72 -22.58
N CYS A 307 17.14 -15.35 -23.05
CA CYS A 307 17.09 -16.24 -24.21
C CYS A 307 17.09 -17.72 -23.75
N SER A 308 16.18 -18.54 -24.28
CA SER A 308 16.11 -19.99 -24.04
C SER A 308 15.97 -20.76 -25.34
N CYS A 309 16.35 -22.04 -25.41
CA CYS A 309 16.19 -22.82 -26.64
C CYS A 309 14.75 -23.35 -26.80
N LYS A 310 14.26 -23.39 -28.04
CA LYS A 310 12.98 -24.05 -28.37
C LYS A 310 13.04 -25.55 -28.04
N ASP A 311 11.89 -26.17 -27.83
CA ASP A 311 11.80 -27.60 -27.58
C ASP A 311 12.51 -28.42 -28.68
N GLY A 312 13.34 -29.38 -28.26
CA GLY A 312 14.16 -30.17 -29.18
C GLY A 312 15.52 -29.55 -29.54
N PHE A 313 15.83 -28.35 -29.04
CA PHE A 313 17.13 -27.69 -29.24
C PHE A 313 17.93 -27.62 -27.93
N ILE A 314 19.25 -27.49 -28.03
CA ILE A 314 20.17 -27.30 -26.90
C ILE A 314 21.16 -26.15 -27.19
N PRO A 315 21.58 -25.39 -26.16
CA PRO A 315 22.47 -24.25 -26.34
C PRO A 315 23.87 -24.70 -26.75
N GLU A 316 24.47 -23.97 -27.70
CA GLU A 316 25.82 -24.19 -28.20
C GLU A 316 26.55 -22.85 -28.35
N LYS A 317 27.72 -22.79 -27.71
CA LYS A 317 28.57 -21.60 -27.70
C LYS A 317 28.89 -21.15 -29.13
N ASN A 318 28.73 -19.85 -29.39
CA ASN A 318 28.96 -19.20 -30.70
C ASN A 318 28.02 -19.63 -31.85
N ILE A 319 26.99 -20.43 -31.60
CA ILE A 319 26.04 -20.90 -32.63
C ILE A 319 24.59 -20.52 -32.26
N GLY A 320 24.25 -20.53 -30.97
CA GLY A 320 22.88 -20.28 -30.49
C GLY A 320 22.26 -21.58 -29.99
N CYS A 321 21.14 -22.02 -30.58
CA CYS A 321 20.49 -23.28 -30.23
C CYS A 321 20.54 -24.25 -31.41
N ARG A 322 21.23 -25.40 -31.22
CA ARG A 322 21.29 -26.48 -32.22
C ARG A 322 20.31 -27.60 -31.89
N GLU A 323 19.93 -28.38 -32.90
CA GLU A 323 19.07 -29.56 -32.69
C GLU A 323 19.74 -30.57 -31.74
N ARG A 324 18.92 -31.15 -30.86
CA ARG A 324 19.32 -32.22 -29.95
C ARG A 324 19.47 -33.52 -30.74
N MET A 325 20.64 -34.16 -30.64
CA MET A 325 20.86 -35.45 -31.32
C MET A 325 20.27 -36.61 -30.48
N MET A 326 19.72 -37.65 -31.13
CA MET A 326 19.02 -38.78 -30.47
C MET A 326 19.84 -39.54 -29.41
N ASN A 327 21.15 -39.36 -29.41
CA ASN A 327 22.15 -39.98 -28.54
C ASN A 327 22.59 -39.09 -27.36
N GLU A 328 22.04 -37.88 -27.22
CA GLU A 328 22.19 -37.02 -26.04
C GLU A 328 21.09 -37.37 -25.02
N THR A 329 21.21 -38.52 -24.35
CA THR A 329 20.36 -38.83 -23.19
C THR A 329 20.65 -37.88 -22.04
N ASN A 330 19.59 -37.35 -21.40
CA ASN A 330 19.56 -36.54 -20.18
C ASN A 330 20.94 -36.19 -19.62
N ILE A 331 21.37 -34.93 -19.71
CA ILE A 331 22.47 -34.42 -18.88
C ILE A 331 22.05 -34.61 -17.42
N GLU A 332 22.45 -35.73 -16.82
CA GLU A 332 22.24 -36.04 -15.42
C GLU A 332 23.15 -35.12 -14.60
N PHE A 333 22.60 -34.01 -14.12
CA PHE A 333 23.33 -33.06 -13.31
C PHE A 333 23.61 -33.63 -11.92
N GLN A 334 24.90 -33.80 -11.61
CA GLN A 334 25.36 -33.98 -10.24
C GLN A 334 25.47 -32.58 -9.59
N PRO A 335 24.63 -32.21 -8.59
CA PRO A 335 24.55 -30.83 -8.08
C PRO A 335 25.79 -30.34 -7.29
N HIS A 336 26.81 -31.18 -7.12
CA HIS A 336 27.89 -30.95 -6.14
C HIS A 336 29.30 -30.78 -6.73
N LYS A 337 29.46 -30.62 -8.04
CA LYS A 337 30.76 -30.24 -8.62
C LYS A 337 30.65 -29.01 -9.51
N ASN A 338 30.92 -27.85 -8.91
CA ASN A 338 31.17 -26.55 -9.53
C ASN A 338 30.10 -26.01 -10.50
N ARG A 339 29.17 -25.23 -9.93
CA ARG A 339 28.21 -24.36 -10.66
C ARG A 339 28.91 -23.45 -11.69
N PHE A 340 30.16 -23.04 -11.41
CA PHE A 340 31.00 -22.20 -12.26
C PHE A 340 31.44 -22.86 -13.58
N THR A 341 31.90 -24.12 -13.56
CA THR A 341 32.41 -24.81 -14.77
C THR A 341 31.30 -25.28 -15.71
N PHE A 342 30.09 -25.48 -15.18
CA PHE A 342 28.97 -25.93 -15.99
C PHE A 342 28.47 -24.81 -16.93
N CYS A 343 28.31 -23.59 -16.41
CA CYS A 343 27.82 -22.43 -17.15
C CYS A 343 28.81 -21.92 -18.22
N GLN A 344 30.12 -22.11 -17.99
CA GLN A 344 31.21 -21.66 -18.88
C GLN A 344 31.19 -22.32 -20.27
N ASN A 345 30.51 -23.48 -20.39
CA ASN A 345 30.37 -24.22 -21.64
C ASN A 345 29.17 -23.77 -22.48
N PHE A 346 28.21 -23.06 -21.90
CA PHE A 346 26.94 -22.73 -22.55
C PHE A 346 26.73 -21.23 -22.76
N CYS A 347 27.12 -20.38 -21.80
CA CYS A 347 26.95 -18.94 -21.91
C CYS A 347 28.26 -18.24 -22.33
N SER A 348 28.17 -17.06 -22.94
CA SER A 348 29.33 -16.29 -23.38
C SER A 348 30.06 -15.62 -22.22
N ASP A 349 31.33 -15.23 -22.39
CA ASP A 349 32.09 -14.54 -21.35
C ASP A 349 31.42 -13.20 -20.96
N GLY A 350 31.25 -12.96 -19.66
CA GLY A 350 30.53 -11.77 -19.14
C GLY A 350 29.00 -11.93 -19.04
N SER A 351 28.48 -13.15 -19.16
CA SER A 351 27.09 -13.48 -18.86
C SER A 351 26.95 -14.19 -17.50
N SER A 352 25.84 -13.91 -16.83
CA SER A 352 25.32 -14.66 -15.68
C SER A 352 24.46 -15.83 -16.17
N CYS A 353 24.52 -16.95 -15.46
CA CYS A 353 23.90 -18.20 -15.85
C CYS A 353 22.99 -18.75 -14.75
N GLY A 354 21.79 -19.17 -15.14
CA GLY A 354 20.79 -19.84 -14.29
C GLY A 354 20.39 -21.19 -14.87
N TYR A 355 19.93 -22.10 -14.00
CA TYR A 355 19.39 -23.40 -14.41
C TYR A 355 18.09 -23.66 -13.65
N PHE A 356 17.00 -23.83 -14.39
CA PHE A 356 15.68 -24.12 -13.83
C PHE A 356 14.92 -25.08 -14.74
N ASN A 357 14.33 -26.12 -14.16
CA ASN A 357 13.50 -27.12 -14.83
C ASN A 357 14.11 -27.75 -16.10
N LYS A 358 15.39 -28.17 -16.03
CA LYS A 358 16.16 -28.75 -17.15
C LYS A 358 16.52 -27.76 -18.28
N THR A 359 16.28 -26.47 -18.09
CA THR A 359 16.63 -25.41 -19.04
C THR A 359 17.72 -24.52 -18.47
N ILE A 360 18.70 -24.16 -19.32
CA ILE A 360 19.76 -23.21 -19.01
C ILE A 360 19.32 -21.83 -19.51
N TYR A 361 19.55 -20.81 -18.69
CA TYR A 361 19.27 -19.41 -18.99
C TYR A 361 20.58 -18.63 -18.92
N CYS A 362 20.87 -17.85 -19.97
CA CYS A 362 22.04 -16.96 -20.01
C CYS A 362 21.56 -15.50 -20.12
N ALA A 363 22.09 -14.61 -19.29
CA ALA A 363 21.82 -13.17 -19.31
C ALA A 363 23.13 -12.40 -19.19
N CYS A 364 23.34 -11.31 -19.92
CA CYS A 364 24.56 -10.52 -19.75
C CYS A 364 24.61 -9.92 -18.32
N SER A 365 25.79 -9.95 -17.68
CA SER A 365 25.99 -9.28 -16.39
C SER A 365 25.76 -7.77 -16.53
N ASN A 366 25.48 -7.11 -15.41
CA ASN A 366 25.22 -5.67 -15.35
C ASN A 366 26.24 -4.87 -16.20
N ASP A 367 25.73 -3.87 -16.91
CA ASP A 367 26.47 -2.98 -17.83
C ASP A 367 26.99 -3.62 -19.13
N ARG A 368 26.47 -4.79 -19.50
CA ARG A 368 26.74 -5.45 -20.80
C ARG A 368 25.45 -5.78 -21.55
N VAL A 369 25.49 -5.64 -22.87
CA VAL A 369 24.42 -5.96 -23.82
C VAL A 369 24.95 -6.90 -24.91
N SER A 370 24.12 -7.33 -25.86
CA SER A 370 24.42 -8.34 -26.91
C SER A 370 23.99 -9.77 -26.51
N ASN A 371 24.25 -10.74 -27.38
CA ASN A 371 23.78 -12.12 -27.28
C ASN A 371 24.51 -12.90 -26.17
N SER A 372 23.79 -13.29 -25.13
CA SER A 372 24.33 -13.97 -23.94
C SER A 372 24.87 -15.39 -24.17
N PHE A 373 24.67 -15.98 -25.35
CA PHE A 373 25.25 -17.26 -25.78
C PHE A 373 26.48 -17.09 -26.68
N LEU A 374 26.64 -15.94 -27.32
CA LEU A 374 27.69 -15.64 -28.29
C LEU A 374 28.74 -14.69 -27.69
N GLU A 375 28.34 -13.49 -27.29
CA GLU A 375 29.23 -12.47 -26.73
C GLU A 375 28.43 -11.35 -26.04
N CYS A 376 28.77 -11.05 -24.79
CA CYS A 376 28.30 -9.86 -24.07
C CYS A 376 29.31 -8.72 -24.22
N LYS A 377 28.89 -7.60 -24.80
CA LYS A 377 29.69 -6.39 -25.01
C LYS A 377 29.36 -5.36 -23.94
N PRO A 378 30.34 -4.60 -23.43
CA PRO A 378 30.04 -3.46 -22.56
C PRO A 378 29.10 -2.50 -23.28
N VAL A 379 28.10 -2.00 -22.56
CA VAL A 379 27.29 -0.89 -23.05
C VAL A 379 28.25 0.27 -23.31
N GLN A 380 28.44 0.65 -24.58
CA GLN A 380 29.09 1.92 -24.87
C GLN A 380 28.11 3.00 -24.41
N LEU A 381 28.41 3.61 -23.27
CA LEU A 381 27.73 4.81 -22.77
C LEU A 381 27.91 5.94 -23.79
N LEU A 382 27.06 5.99 -24.80
CA LEU A 382 26.78 7.22 -25.52
C LEU A 382 25.74 7.97 -24.67
N PHE A 383 26.27 8.76 -23.74
CA PHE A 383 25.68 9.90 -23.05
C PHE A 383 24.17 9.86 -22.73
N GLY A 384 23.87 9.75 -21.42
CA GLY A 384 22.78 10.55 -20.85
C GLY A 384 21.75 9.89 -19.92
N SER A 385 22.15 9.14 -18.86
CA SER A 385 21.59 9.22 -17.49
C SER A 385 21.92 7.98 -16.65
N PRO A 386 22.01 8.12 -15.31
CA PRO A 386 22.50 7.07 -14.44
C PRO A 386 21.41 6.01 -14.25
N VAL A 387 21.74 4.76 -14.53
CA VAL A 387 21.02 3.64 -13.91
C VAL A 387 21.44 3.65 -12.44
N GLY A 388 20.76 4.50 -11.66
CA GLY A 388 20.78 4.45 -10.20
C GLY A 388 20.39 3.05 -9.77
N GLY A 389 21.27 2.41 -9.00
CA GLY A 389 21.31 0.97 -8.88
C GLY A 389 20.08 0.34 -8.25
N LEU A 390 19.91 -0.96 -8.49
CA LEU A 390 19.29 -1.85 -7.53
C LEU A 390 19.88 -3.27 -7.67
N CYS A 391 20.27 -3.80 -6.51
CA CYS A 391 20.72 -5.16 -6.20
C CYS A 391 22.16 -5.55 -6.59
N ASP A 392 23.14 -5.00 -5.85
CA ASP A 392 24.33 -5.76 -5.47
C ASP A 392 23.91 -6.91 -4.55
N CYS A 393 23.79 -8.13 -5.09
CA CYS A 393 23.68 -9.35 -4.29
C CYS A 393 24.49 -10.46 -4.93
N CYS A 394 25.81 -10.27 -5.00
CA CYS A 394 26.78 -11.37 -5.12
C CYS A 394 28.20 -10.86 -4.79
N THR A 395 28.45 -10.48 -3.54
CA THR A 395 29.80 -10.63 -2.96
C THR A 395 29.67 -11.29 -1.59
N GLU A 396 30.60 -12.19 -1.32
CA GLU A 396 30.62 -13.12 -0.19
C GLU A 396 30.44 -12.40 1.16
N ASN A 397 29.25 -12.51 1.76
CA ASN A 397 29.00 -12.62 3.21
C ASN A 397 27.48 -12.53 3.48
N ILE A 398 26.92 -13.57 4.07
CA ILE A 398 25.49 -13.66 4.42
C ILE A 398 25.18 -12.70 5.57
N LYS A 399 24.20 -11.79 5.38
CA LYS A 399 23.40 -11.20 6.47
C LYS A 399 21.91 -11.54 6.27
N PRO A 400 21.15 -11.82 7.34
CA PRO A 400 19.74 -12.20 7.23
C PRO A 400 18.88 -10.95 7.04
N GLY A 401 17.96 -10.96 6.05
CA GLY A 401 16.98 -9.89 5.88
C GLY A 401 16.53 -9.53 4.45
N CYS A 402 16.89 -10.28 3.41
CA CYS A 402 16.35 -10.07 2.05
C CYS A 402 15.33 -11.17 1.71
N GLU A 403 14.06 -10.95 2.03
CA GLU A 403 12.94 -11.66 1.40
C GLU A 403 12.33 -10.74 0.34
N MET A 404 12.37 -11.15 -0.93
CA MET A 404 11.56 -10.54 -1.98
C MET A 404 10.17 -11.20 -1.99
N PRO A 405 9.09 -10.43 -2.18
CA PRO A 405 7.74 -10.97 -2.26
C PRO A 405 7.58 -11.80 -3.53
N ILE A 406 7.28 -13.08 -3.35
CA ILE A 406 6.86 -13.97 -4.43
C ILE A 406 5.39 -13.62 -4.73
N ASP A 407 5.07 -13.20 -5.96
CA ASP A 407 3.68 -13.10 -6.42
C ASP A 407 3.04 -14.50 -6.35
N PRO A 408 2.00 -14.72 -5.52
CA PRO A 408 1.35 -16.02 -5.37
C PRO A 408 0.70 -16.54 -6.66
N ASN A 409 0.51 -15.69 -7.67
CA ASN A 409 -0.13 -16.10 -8.93
C ASN A 409 0.79 -16.86 -9.89
N LEU A 410 2.11 -16.88 -9.66
CA LEU A 410 3.06 -17.59 -10.53
C LEU A 410 3.08 -19.12 -10.34
N LEU A 411 2.41 -19.66 -9.30
CA LEU A 411 2.35 -21.11 -9.04
C LEU A 411 1.17 -21.83 -9.70
N LYS A 412 0.22 -21.10 -10.32
CA LYS A 412 -0.94 -21.71 -11.01
C LYS A 412 -0.78 -21.88 -12.52
N SER A 413 0.28 -21.33 -13.13
CA SER A 413 0.55 -21.51 -14.57
C SER A 413 1.52 -22.67 -14.88
N LEU A 414 2.06 -23.34 -13.85
CA LEU A 414 3.06 -24.42 -14.00
C LEU A 414 2.55 -25.80 -13.56
N VAL A 415 1.28 -25.91 -13.15
CA VAL A 415 0.55 -27.18 -13.03
C VAL A 415 -0.82 -27.01 -13.66
N GLY A 416 -0.87 -27.27 -14.96
CA GLY A 416 -2.06 -27.33 -15.80
C GLY A 416 -1.71 -28.04 -17.09
#